data_AF-A0A518FTN7-F1
#
_entry.id   AF-A0A518FTN7-F1
#
_cell.length_a   1.000
_cell.length_b   1.000
_cell.length_c   1.000
_cell.angle_alpha   90.00
_cell.angle_beta   90.00
_cell.angle_gamma   90.00
#
_symmetry.space_group_name_H-M   'P 1'
#
loop_
_entity.id
_entity.type
_entity.pdbx_description
1 polymer ?
#
loop_
_entity_poly.entity_id
_entity_poly.type
_entity_poly.pdbx_seq_one_letter_code
_entity_poly.pdbx_strand_id
1 'polypeptide(L)'
;MNSQNRKHHAARCVDALIAQHASSLRSVRSHFWRLIYVIRDRTELLSPRLGDQSGTAPLQAERVIKACWRLACRQKQWQQIPETWSVTAENPFRQIRSLVKHLLDLYQVPDFMAPVWWADYEDNWATGLYLLLARGLSVRQYSLLYPFRVTKKMAVQFVQAPDDLSPRAALRWAQVRALGGDPRLARILISETFLREPTSDEPFWESVIRFLIQQQPISADEIVEIVHFLSQQRFEPAEKVWGKGSGDFPVQPDFSLKGRSLMSLRRHMVHWRLDLIEKGMMPPAEVDPLDYPWQRSAIGEFHCEHEGQIWSIEEVLTPRQLQIESKIMNHCVEMFLNECARRKTTIWSMKVKAGRRRRRQLTIEVLPQKKVIFEARGKNNSTPAPTVRQVLNRWAHQEGLKFSEQA
;
A
#
# COMPACT_ATOMS: atom_id res chain seq x y z
N MET A 1 33.76 -14.05 -37.26
CA MET A 1 34.06 -15.14 -36.30
C MET A 1 33.34 -16.41 -36.74
N ASN A 2 34.08 -17.50 -36.99
CA ASN A 2 33.50 -18.83 -37.28
C ASN A 2 32.67 -19.34 -36.09
N SER A 3 31.67 -20.19 -36.33
CA SER A 3 30.73 -20.74 -35.32
C SER A 3 31.46 -21.34 -34.10
N GLN A 4 32.59 -22.01 -34.33
CA GLN A 4 33.42 -22.61 -33.27
C GLN A 4 34.08 -21.57 -32.36
N ASN A 5 34.54 -20.44 -32.91
CA ASN A 5 35.09 -19.34 -32.12
C ASN A 5 34.01 -18.63 -31.29
N ARG A 6 32.77 -18.58 -31.78
CA ARG A 6 31.63 -18.03 -31.02
C ARG A 6 31.23 -18.94 -29.86
N LYS A 7 31.20 -20.27 -30.07
CA LYS A 7 31.00 -21.28 -29.01
C LYS A 7 32.06 -21.17 -27.91
N HIS A 8 33.34 -21.10 -28.31
CA HIS A 8 34.45 -21.00 -27.36
C HIS A 8 34.43 -19.68 -26.56
N HIS A 9 34.13 -18.55 -27.21
CA HIS A 9 33.96 -17.28 -26.52
C HIS A 9 32.80 -17.33 -25.51
N ALA A 10 31.64 -17.87 -25.90
CA ALA A 10 30.48 -18.01 -25.01
C ALA A 10 30.76 -18.93 -23.80
N ALA A 11 31.48 -20.04 -24.00
CA ALA A 11 31.93 -20.90 -22.89
C ALA A 11 32.79 -20.13 -21.88
N ARG A 12 33.78 -19.37 -22.39
CA ARG A 12 34.65 -18.52 -21.54
C ARG A 12 33.87 -17.47 -20.76
N CYS A 13 32.83 -16.88 -21.36
CA CYS A 13 31.96 -15.94 -20.65
C CYS A 13 31.21 -16.61 -19.49
N VAL A 14 30.66 -17.81 -19.71
CA VAL A 14 29.99 -18.58 -18.64
C VAL A 14 30.98 -18.96 -17.53
N ASP A 15 32.18 -19.42 -17.86
CA ASP A 15 33.24 -19.72 -16.89
C ASP A 15 33.64 -18.49 -16.07
N ALA A 16 33.79 -17.33 -16.72
CA ALA A 16 34.10 -16.07 -16.04
C ALA A 16 33.00 -15.66 -15.06
N LEU A 17 31.73 -15.81 -15.45
CA LEU A 17 30.58 -15.54 -14.57
C LEU A 17 30.54 -16.48 -13.37
N ILE A 18 30.82 -17.78 -13.56
CA ILE A 18 30.91 -18.75 -12.47
C ILE A 18 32.04 -18.37 -11.51
N ALA A 19 33.22 -18.04 -12.03
CA ALA A 19 34.38 -17.65 -11.23
C ALA A 19 34.11 -16.37 -10.41
N GLN A 20 33.45 -15.38 -11.01
CA GLN A 20 33.04 -14.14 -10.34
C GLN A 20 32.08 -14.40 -9.18
N HIS A 21 31.07 -15.27 -9.36
CA HIS A 21 30.16 -15.63 -8.27
C HIS A 21 30.87 -16.47 -7.20
N ALA A 22 31.73 -17.40 -7.59
CA ALA A 22 32.48 -18.25 -6.67
C ALA A 22 33.45 -17.46 -5.79
N SER A 23 34.07 -16.39 -6.31
CA SER A 23 35.01 -15.56 -5.53
C SER A 23 34.31 -14.76 -4.42
N SER A 24 33.03 -14.41 -4.61
CA SER A 24 32.22 -13.75 -3.58
C SER A 24 31.84 -14.68 -2.43
N LEU A 25 31.87 -16.00 -2.65
CA LEU A 25 31.50 -17.01 -1.67
C LEU A 25 32.73 -17.48 -0.89
N ARG A 26 32.83 -17.13 0.40
CA ARG A 26 33.91 -17.66 1.28
C ARG A 26 33.55 -19.03 1.85
N SER A 27 32.57 -19.07 2.76
CA SER A 27 32.26 -20.26 3.56
C SER A 27 31.48 -21.35 2.81
N VAL A 28 30.78 -20.99 1.73
CA VAL A 28 29.93 -21.94 0.97
C VAL A 28 30.46 -22.22 -0.45
N ARG A 29 31.70 -21.81 -0.74
CA ARG A 29 32.33 -21.97 -2.06
C ARG A 29 32.34 -23.41 -2.55
N SER A 30 32.64 -24.36 -1.66
CA SER A 30 32.67 -25.79 -1.98
C SER A 30 31.30 -26.31 -2.40
N HIS A 31 30.23 -25.88 -1.71
CA HIS A 31 28.85 -26.27 -2.02
C HIS A 31 28.38 -25.68 -3.35
N PHE A 32 28.78 -24.46 -3.66
CA PHE A 32 28.54 -23.85 -4.97
C PHE A 32 29.21 -24.65 -6.09
N TRP A 33 30.48 -25.03 -5.94
CA TRP A 33 31.16 -25.84 -6.96
C TRP A 33 30.55 -27.22 -7.14
N ARG A 34 30.09 -27.88 -6.05
CA ARG A 34 29.35 -29.15 -6.15
C ARG A 34 28.11 -29.01 -7.06
N LEU A 35 27.34 -27.95 -6.89
CA LEU A 35 26.19 -27.66 -7.76
C LEU A 35 26.62 -27.44 -9.22
N ILE A 36 27.65 -26.62 -9.44
CA ILE A 36 28.15 -26.34 -10.79
C ILE A 36 28.63 -27.63 -11.49
N TYR A 37 29.36 -28.49 -10.79
CA TYR A 37 29.85 -29.76 -11.34
C TYR A 37 28.70 -30.70 -11.70
N VAL A 38 27.75 -30.91 -10.77
CA VAL A 38 26.59 -31.76 -11.03
C VAL A 38 25.75 -31.25 -12.21
N ILE A 39 25.53 -29.94 -12.30
CA ILE A 39 24.77 -29.35 -13.40
C ILE A 39 25.50 -29.54 -14.74
N ARG A 40 26.82 -29.35 -14.79
CA ARG A 40 27.62 -29.55 -16.01
C ARG A 40 27.67 -31.01 -16.46
N ASP A 41 27.74 -31.92 -15.49
CA ASP A 41 27.81 -33.36 -15.75
C ASP A 41 26.48 -33.90 -16.28
N ARG A 42 25.35 -33.41 -15.73
CA ARG A 42 24.02 -34.01 -15.97
C ARG A 42 23.11 -33.21 -16.90
N THR A 43 23.48 -31.98 -17.26
CA THR A 43 22.62 -31.10 -18.07
C THR A 43 23.41 -30.21 -19.02
N GLU A 44 22.69 -29.62 -19.98
CA GLU A 44 23.22 -28.56 -20.85
C GLU A 44 22.87 -27.13 -20.34
N LEU A 45 22.46 -26.98 -19.07
CA LEU A 45 22.02 -25.69 -18.51
C LEU A 45 23.12 -24.62 -18.52
N LEU A 46 24.37 -25.04 -18.39
CA LEU A 46 25.55 -24.17 -18.40
C LEU A 46 26.33 -24.26 -19.71
N SER A 47 25.77 -24.92 -20.73
CA SER A 47 26.37 -25.04 -22.06
C SER A 47 26.06 -23.79 -22.90
N PRO A 48 27.05 -23.25 -23.65
CA PRO A 48 26.82 -22.09 -24.51
C PRO A 48 25.88 -22.45 -25.68
N ARG A 49 24.67 -21.88 -25.68
CA ARG A 49 23.71 -22.04 -26.78
C ARG A 49 23.99 -21.00 -27.87
N LEU A 50 24.45 -21.44 -29.04
CA LEU A 50 24.46 -20.61 -30.25
C LEU A 50 23.13 -20.77 -30.97
N GLY A 51 22.40 -19.68 -31.23
CA GLY A 51 21.31 -19.78 -32.20
C GLY A 51 20.24 -18.71 -32.22
N ASP A 52 20.03 -17.91 -31.17
CA ASP A 52 18.86 -17.02 -31.19
C ASP A 52 19.23 -15.57 -31.56
N GLN A 53 18.78 -15.13 -32.74
CA GLN A 53 18.86 -13.74 -33.19
C GLN A 53 17.87 -12.82 -32.44
N SER A 54 17.14 -13.35 -31.45
CA SER A 54 16.33 -12.59 -30.50
C SER A 54 16.95 -12.56 -29.10
N GLY A 55 18.07 -11.85 -28.93
CA GLY A 55 18.46 -11.15 -27.70
C GLY A 55 18.40 -11.83 -26.31
N THR A 56 18.38 -13.16 -26.17
CA THR A 56 18.16 -13.83 -24.86
C THR A 56 19.06 -15.04 -24.58
N ALA A 57 20.30 -15.05 -25.10
CA ALA A 57 21.22 -16.19 -24.95
C ALA A 57 22.22 -16.17 -23.76
N PRO A 58 22.52 -15.05 -23.06
CA PRO A 58 23.29 -15.07 -21.79
C PRO A 58 22.42 -15.17 -20.52
N LEU A 59 21.14 -14.78 -20.62
CA LEU A 59 20.21 -14.62 -19.50
C LEU A 59 19.79 -15.94 -18.83
N GLN A 60 19.99 -17.10 -19.48
CA GLN A 60 19.67 -18.40 -18.88
C GLN A 60 20.80 -18.93 -17.98
N ALA A 61 22.06 -18.84 -18.41
CA ALA A 61 23.19 -19.34 -17.63
C ALA A 61 23.41 -18.50 -16.35
N GLU A 62 23.31 -17.18 -16.44
CA GLU A 62 23.43 -16.30 -15.28
C GLU A 62 22.35 -16.61 -14.22
N ARG A 63 21.10 -16.84 -14.65
CA ARG A 63 20.00 -17.24 -13.77
C ARG A 63 20.25 -18.58 -13.08
N VAL A 64 20.79 -19.56 -13.79
CA VAL A 64 21.22 -20.84 -13.21
C VAL A 64 22.34 -20.64 -12.19
N ILE A 65 23.36 -19.82 -12.52
CA ILE A 65 24.47 -19.51 -11.62
C ILE A 65 23.99 -18.79 -10.35
N LYS A 66 23.08 -17.82 -10.48
CA LYS A 66 22.42 -17.14 -9.35
C LYS A 66 21.67 -18.13 -8.46
N ALA A 67 20.95 -19.08 -9.05
CA ALA A 67 20.31 -20.14 -8.28
C ALA A 67 21.31 -21.01 -7.55
N CYS A 68 22.40 -21.44 -8.20
CA CYS A 68 23.45 -22.21 -7.53
C CYS A 68 24.05 -21.44 -6.34
N TRP A 69 24.27 -20.14 -6.51
CA TRP A 69 24.77 -19.26 -5.45
C TRP A 69 23.78 -19.21 -4.28
N ARG A 70 22.49 -18.95 -4.54
CA ARG A 70 21.44 -18.89 -3.51
C ARG A 70 21.27 -20.23 -2.78
N LEU A 71 21.27 -21.33 -3.53
CA LEU A 71 21.17 -22.69 -2.98
C LEU A 71 22.39 -23.04 -2.13
N ALA A 72 23.60 -22.68 -2.55
CA ALA A 72 24.83 -22.89 -1.77
C ALA A 72 24.81 -22.09 -0.46
N CYS A 73 24.33 -20.85 -0.49
CA CYS A 73 24.10 -20.02 0.71
C CYS A 73 23.07 -20.64 1.69
N ARG A 74 22.31 -21.66 1.26
CA ARG A 74 21.33 -22.41 2.04
C ARG A 74 21.67 -23.89 2.18
N GLN A 75 22.97 -24.24 2.10
CA GLN A 75 23.42 -25.63 2.23
C GLN A 75 22.96 -26.31 3.52
N LYS A 76 22.85 -25.56 4.62
CA LYS A 76 22.40 -26.10 5.92
C LYS A 76 20.95 -26.59 5.90
N GLN A 77 20.18 -26.20 4.89
CA GLN A 77 18.79 -26.59 4.69
C GLN A 77 18.64 -27.73 3.67
N TRP A 78 19.74 -28.23 3.09
CA TRP A 78 19.66 -29.30 2.11
C TRP A 78 19.17 -30.61 2.74
N GLN A 79 18.14 -31.20 2.14
CA GLN A 79 17.58 -32.51 2.49
C GLN A 79 18.34 -33.65 1.79
N GLN A 80 18.86 -33.38 0.60
CA GLN A 80 19.66 -34.30 -0.20
C GLN A 80 20.90 -33.60 -0.73
N ILE A 81 21.89 -34.38 -1.15
CA ILE A 81 23.10 -33.84 -1.77
C ILE A 81 22.91 -33.68 -3.29
N PRO A 82 23.58 -32.70 -3.94
CA PRO A 82 23.46 -32.49 -5.38
C PRO A 82 23.78 -33.74 -6.20
N GLU A 83 24.75 -34.54 -5.76
CA GLU A 83 25.26 -35.70 -6.51
C GLU A 83 24.24 -36.84 -6.62
N THR A 84 23.17 -36.86 -5.81
CA THR A 84 22.09 -37.85 -5.92
C THR A 84 20.92 -37.37 -6.80
N TRP A 85 20.98 -36.16 -7.34
CA TRP A 85 19.90 -35.58 -8.15
C TRP A 85 19.79 -36.23 -9.55
N SER A 86 18.65 -36.82 -9.88
CA SER A 86 18.38 -37.35 -11.23
C SER A 86 17.64 -36.32 -12.10
N VAL A 87 18.07 -36.20 -13.36
CA VAL A 87 17.47 -35.28 -14.32
C VAL A 87 16.31 -35.99 -15.02
N THR A 88 15.09 -35.53 -14.77
CA THR A 88 13.87 -36.17 -15.29
C THR A 88 13.14 -35.34 -16.35
N ALA A 89 13.58 -34.10 -16.60
CA ALA A 89 12.88 -33.16 -17.46
C ALA A 89 13.73 -32.69 -18.64
N GLU A 90 13.09 -32.50 -19.80
CA GLU A 90 13.75 -31.97 -21.01
C GLU A 90 13.89 -30.44 -20.98
N ASN A 91 12.96 -29.73 -20.34
CA ASN A 91 12.95 -28.27 -20.31
C ASN A 91 13.93 -27.70 -19.26
N PRO A 92 14.81 -26.73 -19.60
CA PRO A 92 15.77 -26.13 -18.68
C PRO A 92 15.20 -25.62 -17.35
N PHE A 93 14.03 -24.96 -17.39
CA PHE A 93 13.39 -24.44 -16.18
C PHE A 93 12.80 -25.55 -15.32
N ARG A 94 12.35 -26.65 -15.93
CA ARG A 94 11.91 -27.84 -15.18
C ARG A 94 13.10 -28.60 -14.57
N GLN A 95 14.25 -28.63 -15.25
CA GLN A 95 15.47 -29.21 -14.71
C GLN A 95 15.93 -28.46 -13.46
N ILE A 96 16.14 -27.14 -13.54
CA ILE A 96 16.56 -26.35 -12.36
C ILE A 96 15.53 -26.41 -11.23
N ARG A 97 14.24 -26.39 -11.54
CA ARG A 97 13.17 -26.60 -10.55
C ARG A 97 13.31 -27.95 -9.85
N SER A 98 13.54 -29.02 -10.59
CA SER A 98 13.72 -30.36 -10.00
C SER A 98 14.96 -30.42 -9.09
N LEU A 99 16.04 -29.71 -9.42
CA LEU A 99 17.22 -29.60 -8.56
C LEU A 99 16.88 -28.86 -7.26
N VAL A 100 16.19 -27.71 -7.32
CA VAL A 100 15.75 -26.98 -6.13
C VAL A 100 14.91 -27.89 -5.23
N LYS A 101 13.94 -28.60 -5.79
CA LYS A 101 13.07 -29.51 -5.05
C LYS A 101 13.86 -30.65 -4.41
N HIS A 102 14.74 -31.30 -5.17
CA HIS A 102 15.62 -32.36 -4.67
C HIS A 102 16.43 -31.90 -3.45
N LEU A 103 16.98 -30.68 -3.51
CA LEU A 103 17.81 -30.16 -2.44
C LEU A 103 17.00 -29.69 -1.23
N LEU A 104 15.84 -29.04 -1.42
CA LEU A 104 15.21 -28.29 -0.34
C LEU A 104 13.85 -28.83 0.13
N ASP A 105 13.09 -29.50 -0.74
CA ASP A 105 11.71 -29.89 -0.44
C ASP A 105 11.68 -31.14 0.44
N LEU A 106 11.43 -30.97 1.75
CA LEU A 106 10.98 -32.08 2.60
C LEU A 106 9.50 -32.40 2.34
N TYR A 107 8.73 -31.35 2.00
CA TYR A 107 7.36 -31.43 1.53
C TYR A 107 7.24 -30.70 0.20
N GLN A 108 6.35 -31.18 -0.67
CA GLN A 108 6.18 -30.64 -2.02
C GLN A 108 5.79 -29.16 -1.99
N VAL A 109 6.67 -28.31 -2.53
CA VAL A 109 6.40 -26.89 -2.73
C VAL A 109 5.70 -26.67 -4.09
N PRO A 110 4.71 -25.76 -4.17
CA PRO A 110 4.10 -25.37 -5.43
C PRO A 110 5.11 -24.88 -6.46
N ASP A 111 4.88 -25.21 -7.73
CA ASP A 111 5.81 -24.96 -8.82
C ASP A 111 6.04 -23.46 -9.09
N PHE A 112 5.02 -22.61 -8.89
CA PHE A 112 5.14 -21.14 -9.00
C PHE A 112 6.12 -20.51 -8.01
N MET A 113 6.49 -21.22 -6.94
CA MET A 113 7.48 -20.73 -5.95
C MET A 113 8.91 -20.94 -6.43
N ALA A 114 9.18 -21.89 -7.32
CA ALA A 114 10.55 -22.22 -7.72
C ALA A 114 11.33 -21.06 -8.37
N PRO A 115 10.72 -20.18 -9.20
CA PRO A 115 11.40 -19.03 -9.79
C PRO A 115 12.11 -18.08 -8.81
N VAL A 116 11.78 -18.09 -7.52
CA VAL A 116 12.47 -17.27 -6.50
C VAL A 116 13.98 -17.54 -6.47
N TRP A 117 14.39 -18.75 -6.81
CA TRP A 117 15.80 -19.15 -6.78
C TRP A 117 16.60 -18.61 -7.97
N TRP A 118 15.96 -18.29 -9.10
CA TRP A 118 16.63 -17.76 -10.29
C TRP A 118 16.04 -16.43 -10.78
N ALA A 119 15.30 -15.72 -9.93
CA ALA A 119 14.86 -14.35 -10.18
C ALA A 119 16.06 -13.39 -10.28
N ASP A 120 15.90 -12.29 -11.03
CA ASP A 120 17.00 -11.37 -11.31
C ASP A 120 17.55 -10.70 -10.04
N TYR A 121 16.68 -10.49 -9.04
CA TYR A 121 17.00 -9.98 -7.71
C TYR A 121 16.65 -11.01 -6.63
N GLU A 122 17.40 -11.00 -5.52
CA GLU A 122 17.11 -11.87 -4.38
C GLU A 122 15.95 -11.27 -3.57
N ASP A 123 14.83 -11.99 -3.58
CA ASP A 123 13.68 -11.68 -2.75
C ASP A 123 13.73 -12.55 -1.49
N ASN A 124 14.27 -11.99 -0.40
CA ASN A 124 14.37 -12.67 0.88
C ASN A 124 13.00 -13.06 1.44
N TRP A 125 11.96 -12.29 1.14
CA TRP A 125 10.60 -12.59 1.56
C TRP A 125 10.09 -13.83 0.80
N ALA A 126 10.25 -13.88 -0.52
CA ALA A 126 9.78 -15.02 -1.30
C ALA A 126 10.61 -16.29 -1.03
N THR A 127 11.91 -16.14 -0.83
CA THR A 127 12.82 -17.24 -0.48
C THR A 127 12.52 -17.79 0.92
N GLY A 128 12.25 -16.91 1.89
CA GLY A 128 11.83 -17.31 3.24
C GLY A 128 10.50 -18.07 3.21
N LEU A 129 9.55 -17.63 2.39
CA LEU A 129 8.29 -18.33 2.18
C LEU A 129 8.52 -19.72 1.53
N TYR A 130 9.38 -19.83 0.52
CA TYR A 130 9.74 -21.12 -0.09
C TYR A 130 10.25 -22.11 0.97
N LEU A 131 11.24 -21.69 1.77
CA LEU A 131 11.85 -22.54 2.79
C LEU A 131 10.87 -22.95 3.89
N LEU A 132 9.90 -22.08 4.22
CA LEU A 132 8.83 -22.41 5.16
C LEU A 132 7.93 -23.51 4.59
N LEU A 133 7.48 -23.38 3.34
CA LEU A 133 6.63 -24.37 2.66
C LEU A 133 7.36 -25.70 2.49
N ALA A 134 8.65 -25.65 2.15
CA ALA A 134 9.50 -26.82 1.98
C ALA A 134 9.60 -27.67 3.26
N ARG A 135 9.38 -27.06 4.44
CA ARG A 135 9.30 -27.74 5.75
C ARG A 135 7.91 -28.27 6.10
N GLY A 136 6.93 -28.13 5.21
CA GLY A 136 5.55 -28.55 5.42
C GLY A 136 4.74 -27.59 6.29
N LEU A 137 5.26 -26.41 6.59
CA LEU A 137 4.54 -25.38 7.34
C LEU A 137 3.56 -24.64 6.42
N SER A 138 2.45 -24.19 6.99
CA SER A 138 1.43 -23.45 6.24
C SER A 138 1.88 -22.02 5.97
N VAL A 139 1.55 -21.46 4.81
CA VAL A 139 1.72 -20.02 4.50
C VAL A 139 1.17 -19.10 5.60
N ARG A 140 0.16 -19.54 6.36
CA ARG A 140 -0.40 -18.81 7.52
C ARG A 140 0.59 -18.57 8.65
N GLN A 141 1.64 -19.39 8.73
CA GLN A 141 2.68 -19.32 9.74
C GLN A 141 3.84 -18.40 9.30
N TYR A 142 3.75 -17.79 8.12
CA TYR A 142 4.78 -16.89 7.62
C TYR A 142 4.61 -15.47 8.21
N SER A 143 5.44 -15.14 9.20
CA SER A 143 5.33 -13.89 9.98
C SER A 143 5.48 -12.62 9.14
N LEU A 144 6.23 -12.67 8.04
CA LEU A 144 6.41 -11.52 7.12
C LEU A 144 5.18 -11.22 6.25
N LEU A 145 4.06 -11.92 6.47
CA LEU A 145 2.77 -11.54 5.91
C LEU A 145 2.09 -10.44 6.73
N TYR A 146 2.47 -10.23 7.99
CA TYR A 146 1.80 -9.23 8.82
C TYR A 146 1.83 -7.83 8.16
N PRO A 147 0.68 -7.10 8.10
CA PRO A 147 -0.61 -7.39 8.73
C PRO A 147 -1.61 -8.21 7.89
N PHE A 148 -1.25 -8.67 6.69
CA PHE A 148 -2.11 -9.48 5.84
C PHE A 148 -2.42 -10.85 6.47
N ARG A 149 -3.70 -11.08 6.78
CA ARG A 149 -4.16 -12.31 7.45
C ARG A 149 -4.59 -13.35 6.45
N VAL A 150 -3.90 -14.49 6.44
CA VAL A 150 -4.23 -15.62 5.57
C VAL A 150 -5.19 -16.59 6.28
N THR A 151 -6.38 -16.78 5.70
CA THR A 151 -7.36 -17.75 6.21
C THR A 151 -6.99 -19.18 5.82
N LYS A 152 -7.61 -20.18 6.45
CA LYS A 152 -7.42 -21.60 6.07
C LYS A 152 -7.82 -21.85 4.61
N LYS A 153 -8.91 -21.24 4.12
CA LYS A 153 -9.36 -21.37 2.73
C LYS A 153 -8.35 -20.75 1.75
N MET A 154 -7.79 -19.59 2.09
CA MET A 154 -6.74 -18.96 1.29
C MET A 154 -5.50 -19.85 1.20
N ALA A 155 -5.05 -20.45 2.30
CA ALA A 155 -3.89 -21.34 2.28
C ALA A 155 -4.07 -22.53 1.31
N VAL A 156 -5.28 -23.10 1.24
CA VAL A 156 -5.61 -24.16 0.26
C VAL A 156 -5.51 -23.63 -1.17
N GLN A 157 -6.11 -22.47 -1.45
CA GLN A 157 -6.08 -21.86 -2.78
C GLN A 157 -4.68 -21.40 -3.20
N PHE A 158 -3.84 -21.02 -2.25
CA PHE A 158 -2.46 -20.59 -2.50
C PHE A 158 -1.60 -21.74 -3.05
N VAL A 159 -1.72 -22.94 -2.48
CA VAL A 159 -0.99 -24.13 -2.98
C VAL A 159 -1.45 -24.53 -4.38
N GLN A 160 -2.68 -24.17 -4.76
CA GLN A 160 -3.28 -24.43 -6.07
C GLN A 160 -3.14 -23.25 -7.04
N ALA A 161 -2.34 -22.24 -6.72
CA ALA A 161 -2.16 -21.09 -7.59
C ALA A 161 -1.44 -21.48 -8.91
N PRO A 162 -1.78 -20.85 -10.04
CA PRO A 162 -1.13 -21.10 -11.33
C PRO A 162 0.38 -20.88 -11.31
N ASP A 163 1.10 -21.74 -12.04
CA ASP A 163 2.58 -21.77 -12.12
C ASP A 163 3.23 -20.49 -12.65
N ASP A 164 2.48 -19.68 -13.39
CA ASP A 164 2.96 -18.42 -13.98
C ASP A 164 2.87 -17.23 -13.03
N LEU A 165 2.31 -17.40 -11.83
CA LEU A 165 2.19 -16.33 -10.84
C LEU A 165 3.44 -16.16 -9.99
N SER A 166 3.74 -14.93 -9.60
CA SER A 166 4.71 -14.66 -8.54
C SER A 166 4.13 -15.04 -7.17
N PRO A 167 4.97 -15.28 -6.15
CA PRO A 167 4.50 -15.59 -4.80
C PRO A 167 3.53 -14.56 -4.20
N ARG A 168 3.74 -13.25 -4.46
CA ARG A 168 2.81 -12.20 -4.00
C ARG A 168 1.50 -12.21 -4.80
N ALA A 169 1.56 -12.40 -6.12
CA ALA A 169 0.38 -12.55 -6.96
C ALA A 169 -0.46 -13.79 -6.58
N ALA A 170 0.20 -14.87 -6.19
CA ALA A 170 -0.46 -16.08 -5.70
C ALA A 170 -1.26 -15.83 -4.40
N LEU A 171 -0.85 -14.88 -3.55
CA LEU A 171 -1.64 -14.48 -2.37
C LEU A 171 -2.95 -13.79 -2.78
N ARG A 172 -2.91 -12.85 -3.75
CA ARG A 172 -4.13 -12.21 -4.26
C ARG A 172 -5.04 -13.22 -4.96
N TRP A 173 -4.47 -14.10 -5.78
CA TRP A 173 -5.20 -15.22 -6.38
C TRP A 173 -5.92 -16.04 -5.32
N ALA A 174 -5.18 -16.47 -4.29
CA ALA A 174 -5.71 -17.26 -3.19
C ALA A 174 -6.83 -16.54 -2.44
N GLN A 175 -6.71 -15.23 -2.23
CA GLN A 175 -7.75 -14.42 -1.61
C GLN A 175 -9.03 -14.40 -2.43
N VAL A 176 -8.95 -14.03 -3.72
CA VAL A 176 -10.13 -13.97 -4.60
C VAL A 176 -10.82 -15.33 -4.67
N ARG A 177 -10.07 -16.41 -4.88
CA ARG A 177 -10.62 -17.77 -4.95
C ARG A 177 -11.23 -18.22 -3.62
N ALA A 178 -10.60 -17.90 -2.49
CA ALA A 178 -11.13 -18.25 -1.17
C ALA A 178 -12.42 -17.48 -0.80
N LEU A 179 -12.60 -16.30 -1.38
CA LEU A 179 -13.81 -15.48 -1.26
C LEU A 179 -14.96 -15.95 -2.19
N GLY A 180 -14.71 -16.93 -3.05
CA GLY A 180 -15.69 -17.45 -4.01
C GLY A 180 -15.64 -16.78 -5.39
N GLY A 181 -14.63 -15.95 -5.67
CA GLY A 181 -14.43 -15.34 -6.98
C GLY A 181 -13.88 -16.35 -8.00
N ASP A 182 -14.16 -16.07 -9.28
CA ASP A 182 -13.68 -16.88 -10.40
C ASP A 182 -12.20 -16.57 -10.75
N PRO A 183 -11.54 -17.45 -11.53
CA PRO A 183 -10.19 -17.21 -12.05
C PRO A 183 -10.03 -15.92 -12.86
N ARG A 184 -11.08 -15.50 -13.59
CA ARG A 184 -11.03 -14.33 -14.49
C ARG A 184 -10.85 -13.06 -13.68
N LEU A 185 -11.65 -12.86 -12.63
CA LEU A 185 -11.53 -11.74 -11.70
C LEU A 185 -10.14 -11.73 -11.06
N ALA A 186 -9.65 -12.88 -10.59
CA ALA A 186 -8.32 -12.98 -9.99
C ALA A 186 -7.22 -12.54 -10.98
N ARG A 187 -7.32 -12.97 -12.25
CA ARG A 187 -6.37 -12.56 -13.30
C ARG A 187 -6.41 -11.06 -13.54
N ILE A 188 -7.59 -10.47 -13.78
CA ILE A 188 -7.73 -9.03 -14.03
C ILE A 188 -7.09 -8.21 -12.90
N LEU A 189 -7.41 -8.54 -11.63
CA LEU A 189 -6.84 -7.82 -10.49
C LEU A 189 -5.31 -7.93 -10.42
N ILE A 190 -4.74 -9.06 -10.83
CA ILE A 190 -3.28 -9.31 -10.81
C ILE A 190 -2.56 -8.68 -12.01
N SER A 191 -3.14 -8.74 -13.21
CA SER A 191 -2.49 -8.31 -14.45
C SER A 191 -2.71 -6.84 -14.77
N GLU A 192 -3.87 -6.30 -14.43
CA GLU A 192 -4.33 -5.00 -14.94
C GLU A 192 -4.52 -3.94 -13.84
N THR A 193 -4.22 -4.28 -12.58
CA THR A 193 -4.30 -3.32 -11.46
C THR A 193 -3.09 -3.41 -10.54
N PHE A 194 -2.95 -2.46 -9.62
CA PHE A 194 -1.93 -2.48 -8.58
C PHE A 194 -2.20 -3.52 -7.47
N LEU A 195 -3.36 -4.20 -7.49
CA LEU A 195 -3.74 -5.23 -6.51
C LEU A 195 -3.04 -6.58 -6.72
N ARG A 196 -2.09 -6.67 -7.65
CA ARG A 196 -1.18 -7.82 -7.78
C ARG A 196 -0.58 -8.25 -6.45
N GLU A 197 -0.26 -7.29 -5.59
CA GLU A 197 0.35 -7.54 -4.28
C GLU A 197 -0.58 -7.10 -3.15
N PRO A 198 -0.40 -7.64 -1.92
CA PRO A 198 -1.03 -7.06 -0.74
C PRO A 198 -0.65 -5.58 -0.56
N THR A 199 -1.62 -4.80 -0.13
CA THR A 199 -1.55 -3.35 0.06
C THR A 199 -1.64 -2.99 1.55
N SER A 200 -1.62 -1.70 1.88
CA SER A 200 -1.67 -1.23 3.28
C SER A 200 -3.04 -1.42 3.95
N ASP A 201 -4.15 -1.27 3.23
CA ASP A 201 -5.53 -1.40 3.75
C ASP A 201 -6.24 -2.62 3.13
N GLU A 202 -5.72 -3.81 3.44
CA GLU A 202 -6.29 -5.08 2.96
C GLU A 202 -7.74 -5.34 3.40
N PRO A 203 -8.19 -4.95 4.60
CA PRO A 203 -9.61 -5.05 4.94
C PRO A 203 -10.53 -4.28 3.98
N PHE A 204 -10.14 -3.07 3.56
CA PHE A 204 -10.88 -2.33 2.55
C PHE A 204 -10.88 -3.07 1.21
N TRP A 205 -9.72 -3.50 0.70
CA TRP A 205 -9.65 -4.18 -0.60
C TRP A 205 -10.34 -5.54 -0.60
N GLU A 206 -10.37 -6.25 0.52
CA GLU A 206 -11.21 -7.44 0.66
C GLU A 206 -12.70 -7.10 0.47
N SER A 207 -13.18 -5.97 1.03
CA SER A 207 -14.55 -5.51 0.83
C SER A 207 -14.84 -5.17 -0.64
N VAL A 208 -13.86 -4.61 -1.35
CA VAL A 208 -13.95 -4.34 -2.80
C VAL A 208 -14.01 -5.65 -3.60
N ILE A 209 -13.14 -6.62 -3.29
CA ILE A 209 -13.16 -7.94 -3.95
C ILE A 209 -14.50 -8.63 -3.73
N ARG A 210 -15.04 -8.63 -2.50
CA ARG A 210 -16.36 -9.18 -2.20
C ARG A 210 -17.46 -8.48 -2.99
N PHE A 211 -17.42 -7.16 -3.09
CA PHE A 211 -18.36 -6.38 -3.90
C PHE A 211 -18.28 -6.78 -5.38
N LEU A 212 -17.08 -6.85 -5.96
CA LEU A 212 -16.88 -7.25 -7.36
C LEU A 212 -17.35 -8.68 -7.65
N ILE A 213 -17.19 -9.61 -6.69
CA ILE A 213 -17.73 -10.98 -6.80
C ILE A 213 -19.26 -10.97 -6.82
N GLN A 214 -19.88 -10.18 -5.94
CA GLN A 214 -21.34 -10.12 -5.80
C GLN A 214 -22.04 -9.42 -6.97
N GLN A 215 -21.36 -8.48 -7.65
CA GLN A 215 -21.94 -7.66 -8.71
C GLN A 215 -21.65 -8.19 -10.13
N GLN A 216 -21.12 -9.40 -10.27
CA GLN A 216 -20.89 -10.02 -11.59
C GLN A 216 -22.22 -10.20 -12.38
N PRO A 217 -22.19 -10.10 -13.72
CA PRO A 217 -21.02 -9.88 -14.58
C PRO A 217 -20.60 -8.40 -14.70
N ILE A 218 -19.28 -8.17 -14.69
CA ILE A 218 -18.65 -6.84 -14.92
C ILE A 218 -17.55 -7.00 -16.00
N SER A 219 -17.44 -6.05 -16.93
CA SER A 219 -16.35 -6.06 -17.92
C SER A 219 -14.98 -5.91 -17.25
N ALA A 220 -13.90 -6.32 -17.94
CA ALA A 220 -12.55 -6.19 -17.41
C ALA A 220 -12.18 -4.70 -17.21
N ASP A 221 -12.41 -3.88 -18.23
CA ASP A 221 -12.14 -2.44 -18.19
C ASP A 221 -12.83 -1.75 -17.01
N GLU A 222 -14.11 -2.08 -16.76
CA GLU A 222 -14.84 -1.48 -15.66
C GLU A 222 -14.31 -1.94 -14.29
N ILE A 223 -13.88 -3.20 -14.14
CA ILE A 223 -13.22 -3.66 -12.90
C ILE A 223 -11.97 -2.83 -12.64
N VAL A 224 -11.15 -2.61 -13.67
CA VAL A 224 -9.92 -1.82 -13.59
C VAL A 224 -10.25 -0.37 -13.22
N GLU A 225 -11.22 0.25 -13.90
CA GLU A 225 -11.69 1.61 -13.62
C GLU A 225 -12.21 1.76 -12.18
N ILE A 226 -13.01 0.81 -11.68
CA ILE A 226 -13.50 0.82 -10.30
C ILE A 226 -12.32 0.78 -9.32
N VAL A 227 -11.37 -0.14 -9.51
CA VAL A 227 -10.21 -0.29 -8.61
C VAL A 227 -9.36 0.99 -8.60
N HIS A 228 -9.08 1.56 -9.77
CA HIS A 228 -8.30 2.80 -9.89
C HIS A 228 -9.03 3.99 -9.29
N PHE A 229 -10.33 4.13 -9.55
CA PHE A 229 -11.14 5.19 -8.96
C PHE A 229 -11.13 5.12 -7.44
N LEU A 230 -11.41 3.94 -6.86
CA LEU A 230 -11.39 3.76 -5.41
C LEU A 230 -10.02 4.07 -4.81
N SER A 231 -8.95 3.70 -5.52
CA SER A 231 -7.58 4.03 -5.12
C SER A 231 -7.35 5.53 -5.04
N GLN A 232 -7.72 6.24 -6.11
CA GLN A 232 -7.60 7.69 -6.22
C GLN A 232 -8.40 8.39 -5.13
N GLN A 233 -9.65 7.98 -4.90
CA GLN A 233 -10.50 8.66 -3.93
C GLN A 233 -10.04 8.45 -2.48
N ARG A 234 -9.57 7.23 -2.15
CA ARG A 234 -9.34 6.82 -0.75
C ARG A 234 -7.90 6.94 -0.28
N PHE A 235 -6.91 6.83 -1.18
CA PHE A 235 -5.50 6.71 -0.79
C PHE A 235 -4.58 7.75 -1.42
N GLU A 236 -4.92 8.27 -2.60
CA GLU A 236 -4.07 9.27 -3.26
C GLU A 236 -4.31 10.67 -2.69
N PRO A 237 -3.27 11.50 -2.54
CA PRO A 237 -3.41 12.90 -2.14
C PRO A 237 -4.41 13.66 -3.02
N ALA A 238 -5.26 14.48 -2.40
CA ALA A 238 -6.24 15.29 -3.12
C ALA A 238 -5.59 16.20 -4.15
N GLU A 239 -4.37 16.69 -3.91
CA GLU A 239 -3.61 17.47 -4.90
C GLU A 239 -3.40 16.73 -6.23
N LYS A 240 -3.18 15.41 -6.19
CA LYS A 240 -2.99 14.58 -7.39
C LYS A 240 -4.30 14.26 -8.11
N VAL A 241 -5.42 14.23 -7.38
CA VAL A 241 -6.74 13.77 -7.88
C VAL A 241 -7.63 14.93 -8.31
N TRP A 242 -7.55 16.05 -7.57
CA TRP A 242 -8.36 17.25 -7.75
C TRP A 242 -7.56 18.39 -8.37
N GLY A 243 -6.32 18.60 -7.93
CA GLY A 243 -5.42 19.63 -8.45
C GLY A 243 -4.66 20.39 -7.35
N LYS A 244 -3.68 21.19 -7.78
CA LYS A 244 -2.77 21.94 -6.90
C LYS A 244 -3.50 22.70 -5.80
N GLY A 245 -3.01 22.58 -4.56
CA GLY A 245 -3.58 23.27 -3.40
C GLY A 245 -4.73 22.53 -2.69
N SER A 246 -5.20 21.41 -3.24
CA SER A 246 -6.24 20.58 -2.63
C SER A 246 -5.78 19.79 -1.39
N GLY A 247 -4.47 19.76 -1.14
CA GLY A 247 -3.86 19.18 0.05
C GLY A 247 -3.37 17.73 -0.12
N ASP A 248 -2.64 17.27 0.89
CA ASP A 248 -1.95 15.97 0.88
C ASP A 248 -2.83 14.78 1.32
N PHE A 249 -4.03 15.07 1.85
CA PHE A 249 -4.97 14.05 2.30
C PHE A 249 -5.87 13.57 1.16
N PRO A 250 -6.34 12.31 1.17
CA PRO A 250 -7.26 11.84 0.15
C PRO A 250 -8.57 12.60 0.11
N VAL A 251 -9.19 12.66 -1.07
CA VAL A 251 -10.46 13.37 -1.30
C VAL A 251 -11.59 12.72 -0.49
N GLN A 252 -11.65 11.39 -0.44
CA GLN A 252 -12.66 10.61 0.27
C GLN A 252 -11.99 9.43 1.03
N PRO A 253 -11.22 9.70 2.11
CA PRO A 253 -10.49 8.68 2.87
C PRO A 253 -11.42 7.72 3.61
N ASP A 254 -12.68 8.13 3.85
CA ASP A 254 -13.72 7.28 4.44
C ASP A 254 -14.59 6.59 3.39
N PHE A 255 -14.23 6.64 2.10
CA PHE A 255 -15.03 6.04 1.04
C PHE A 255 -15.24 4.55 1.32
N SER A 256 -16.50 4.11 1.29
CA SER A 256 -16.91 2.74 1.55
C SER A 256 -17.93 2.27 0.51
N LEU A 257 -17.84 0.98 0.17
CA LEU A 257 -18.81 0.28 -0.68
C LEU A 257 -19.98 -0.31 0.12
N LYS A 258 -19.98 -0.20 1.45
CA LYS A 258 -21.06 -0.74 2.29
C LYS A 258 -22.40 -0.11 1.91
N GLY A 259 -23.36 -0.95 1.52
CA GLY A 259 -24.70 -0.53 1.13
C GLY A 259 -24.84 0.04 -0.28
N ARG A 260 -23.78 0.00 -1.11
CA ARG A 260 -23.84 0.45 -2.51
C ARG A 260 -24.21 -0.71 -3.45
N SER A 261 -24.94 -0.39 -4.51
CA SER A 261 -25.07 -1.25 -5.70
C SER A 261 -24.07 -0.82 -6.77
N LEU A 262 -23.83 -1.66 -7.79
CA LEU A 262 -23.00 -1.29 -8.95
C LEU A 262 -23.51 0.00 -9.64
N MET A 263 -24.83 0.14 -9.80
CA MET A 263 -25.43 1.35 -10.37
C MET A 263 -25.16 2.61 -9.53
N SER A 264 -25.27 2.50 -8.21
CA SER A 264 -24.97 3.62 -7.31
C SER A 264 -23.48 4.01 -7.38
N LEU A 265 -22.59 3.02 -7.49
CA LEU A 265 -21.15 3.28 -7.67
C LEU A 265 -20.87 3.95 -9.02
N ARG A 266 -21.44 3.45 -10.13
CA ARG A 266 -21.28 4.06 -11.46
C ARG A 266 -21.73 5.52 -11.47
N ARG A 267 -22.91 5.81 -10.90
CA ARG A 267 -23.42 7.18 -10.78
C ARG A 267 -22.44 8.06 -9.99
N HIS A 268 -21.92 7.55 -8.88
CA HIS A 268 -20.91 8.26 -8.10
C HIS A 268 -19.64 8.49 -8.91
N MET A 269 -19.11 7.49 -9.61
CA MET A 269 -17.90 7.62 -10.45
C MET A 269 -18.04 8.68 -11.54
N VAL A 270 -19.26 8.89 -12.06
CA VAL A 270 -19.53 9.95 -13.06
C VAL A 270 -19.66 11.33 -12.40
N HIS A 271 -20.37 11.43 -11.27
CA HIS A 271 -20.77 12.72 -10.69
C HIS A 271 -19.94 13.16 -9.47
N TRP A 272 -18.97 12.38 -9.01
CA TRP A 272 -18.26 12.62 -7.75
C TRP A 272 -17.69 14.05 -7.61
N ARG A 273 -17.25 14.67 -8.71
CA ARG A 273 -16.76 16.06 -8.66
C ARG A 273 -17.87 17.05 -8.33
N LEU A 274 -18.97 16.99 -9.09
CA LEU A 274 -20.12 17.85 -8.86
C LEU A 274 -20.69 17.63 -7.45
N ASP A 275 -20.83 16.38 -7.02
CA ASP A 275 -21.31 16.03 -5.68
C ASP A 275 -20.46 16.66 -4.56
N LEU A 276 -19.13 16.72 -4.74
CA LEU A 276 -18.22 17.30 -3.73
C LEU A 276 -18.23 18.82 -3.74
N ILE A 277 -18.43 19.44 -4.91
CA ILE A 277 -18.61 20.89 -5.04
C ILE A 277 -19.93 21.31 -4.39
N GLU A 278 -21.03 20.61 -4.70
CA GLU A 278 -22.35 20.90 -4.13
C GLU A 278 -22.38 20.73 -2.60
N LYS A 279 -21.59 19.79 -2.06
CA LYS A 279 -21.40 19.61 -0.62
C LYS A 279 -20.44 20.61 0.02
N GLY A 280 -19.82 21.49 -0.76
CA GLY A 280 -18.82 22.45 -0.27
C GLY A 280 -17.55 21.79 0.29
N MET A 281 -17.26 20.56 -0.13
CA MET A 281 -16.06 19.81 0.32
C MET A 281 -14.85 20.12 -0.54
N MET A 282 -15.06 20.37 -1.84
CA MET A 282 -14.00 20.66 -2.80
C MET A 282 -14.37 21.87 -3.67
N PRO A 283 -13.40 22.70 -4.08
CA PRO A 283 -13.65 23.90 -4.87
C PRO A 283 -13.98 23.59 -6.34
N PRO A 284 -14.74 24.46 -7.03
CA PRO A 284 -14.74 24.53 -8.48
C PRO A 284 -13.33 24.75 -9.05
N ALA A 285 -13.11 24.43 -10.32
CA ALA A 285 -11.78 24.47 -10.94
C ALA A 285 -11.19 25.89 -11.01
N GLU A 286 -12.03 26.92 -11.01
CA GLU A 286 -11.66 28.33 -11.14
C GLU A 286 -11.34 29.00 -9.81
N VAL A 287 -11.56 28.31 -8.68
CA VAL A 287 -11.39 28.86 -7.33
C VAL A 287 -10.12 28.30 -6.71
N ASP A 288 -9.30 29.18 -6.11
CA ASP A 288 -8.15 28.74 -5.30
C ASP A 288 -8.66 27.84 -4.16
N PRO A 289 -8.25 26.56 -4.09
CA PRO A 289 -8.67 25.67 -3.03
C PRO A 289 -8.43 26.21 -1.62
N LEU A 290 -7.43 27.08 -1.44
CA LEU A 290 -7.13 27.66 -0.13
C LEU A 290 -8.17 28.69 0.34
N ASP A 291 -8.91 29.28 -0.59
CA ASP A 291 -9.89 30.34 -0.31
C ASP A 291 -11.34 29.86 -0.39
N TYR A 292 -11.57 28.63 -0.85
CA TYR A 292 -12.91 28.06 -0.91
C TYR A 292 -13.44 27.72 0.49
N PRO A 293 -14.54 28.35 0.94
CA PRO A 293 -15.05 28.13 2.28
C PRO A 293 -15.86 26.83 2.37
N TRP A 294 -15.60 26.06 3.43
CA TRP A 294 -16.45 24.93 3.79
C TRP A 294 -17.76 25.39 4.45
N GLN A 295 -18.82 24.59 4.36
CA GLN A 295 -20.19 24.97 4.79
C GLN A 295 -20.31 25.24 6.30
N ARG A 296 -20.59 26.48 6.74
CA ARG A 296 -20.72 26.87 8.16
C ARG A 296 -21.48 25.86 9.02
N SER A 297 -21.01 25.66 10.26
CA SER A 297 -21.73 24.86 11.24
C SER A 297 -22.99 25.58 11.76
N ALA A 298 -23.87 24.83 12.43
CA ALA A 298 -25.08 25.40 13.03
C ALA A 298 -24.81 26.11 14.38
N ILE A 299 -23.56 26.13 14.85
CA ILE A 299 -23.16 26.81 16.08
C ILE A 299 -23.00 28.30 15.74
N GLY A 300 -23.53 29.17 16.59
CA GLY A 300 -23.46 30.62 16.42
C GLY A 300 -22.10 31.23 16.78
N GLU A 301 -21.76 32.32 16.09
CA GLU A 301 -20.67 33.22 16.49
C GLU A 301 -21.01 33.92 17.81
N PHE A 302 -19.98 34.37 18.54
CA PHE A 302 -20.15 35.04 19.83
C PHE A 302 -19.53 36.41 19.81
N HIS A 303 -20.27 37.42 20.28
CA HIS A 303 -19.78 38.79 20.42
C HIS A 303 -20.20 39.32 21.79
N CYS A 304 -19.26 39.80 22.59
CA CYS A 304 -19.58 40.45 23.86
C CYS A 304 -18.58 41.52 24.25
N GLU A 305 -19.04 42.45 25.07
CA GLU A 305 -18.15 43.31 25.84
C GLU A 305 -17.87 42.69 27.21
N HIS A 306 -16.61 42.72 27.64
CA HIS A 306 -16.17 42.26 28.96
C HIS A 306 -14.93 43.06 29.38
N GLU A 307 -14.99 43.68 30.57
CA GLU A 307 -13.91 44.52 31.12
C GLU A 307 -13.44 45.64 30.16
N GLY A 308 -14.37 46.28 29.44
CA GLY A 308 -14.06 47.34 28.48
C GLY A 308 -13.36 46.85 27.20
N GLN A 309 -13.34 45.54 26.96
CA GLN A 309 -12.76 44.91 25.76
C GLN A 309 -13.86 44.21 24.96
N ILE A 310 -13.74 44.25 23.64
CA ILE A 310 -14.67 43.55 22.73
C ILE A 310 -14.09 42.18 22.40
N TRP A 311 -14.84 41.13 22.72
CA TRP A 311 -14.50 39.75 22.45
C TRP A 311 -15.35 39.20 21.31
N SER A 312 -14.73 38.42 20.43
CA SER A 312 -15.41 37.70 19.35
C SER A 312 -14.95 36.25 19.26
N ILE A 313 -15.85 35.34 18.94
CA ILE A 313 -15.54 33.94 18.59
C ILE A 313 -16.18 33.66 17.23
N GLU A 314 -15.33 33.36 16.25
CA GLU A 314 -15.73 33.16 14.86
C GLU A 314 -15.22 31.80 14.37
N GLU A 315 -16.03 31.11 13.56
CA GLU A 315 -15.63 29.85 12.93
C GLU A 315 -14.54 30.11 11.87
N VAL A 316 -13.52 29.26 11.84
CA VAL A 316 -12.52 29.20 10.77
C VAL A 316 -13.12 28.43 9.60
N LEU A 317 -13.27 29.08 8.45
CA LEU A 317 -14.07 28.59 7.33
C LEU A 317 -13.29 28.21 6.08
N THR A 318 -12.01 28.56 5.99
CA THR A 318 -11.20 28.26 4.80
C THR A 318 -9.86 27.63 5.19
N PRO A 319 -9.24 26.83 4.30
CA PRO A 319 -7.88 26.33 4.53
C PRO A 319 -6.88 27.45 4.83
N ARG A 320 -6.95 28.59 4.12
CA ARG A 320 -6.07 29.74 4.36
C ARG A 320 -6.24 30.31 5.76
N GLN A 321 -7.48 30.45 6.25
CA GLN A 321 -7.72 30.92 7.62
C GLN A 321 -7.16 29.96 8.65
N LEU A 322 -7.25 28.64 8.42
CA LEU A 322 -6.72 27.61 9.31
C LEU A 322 -5.18 27.61 9.34
N GLN A 323 -4.52 27.80 8.20
CA GLN A 323 -3.07 28.00 8.11
C GLN A 323 -2.62 29.28 8.86
N ILE A 324 -3.36 30.38 8.68
CA ILE A 324 -3.10 31.63 9.40
C ILE A 324 -3.26 31.44 10.91
N GLU A 325 -4.30 30.73 11.35
CA GLU A 325 -4.54 30.42 12.77
C GLU A 325 -3.37 29.62 13.34
N SER A 326 -2.98 28.54 12.64
CA SER A 326 -1.86 27.67 13.01
C SER A 326 -0.56 28.44 13.20
N LYS A 327 -0.23 29.32 12.26
CA LYS A 327 0.98 30.13 12.29
C LYS A 327 0.97 31.17 13.41
N ILE A 328 -0.16 31.83 13.67
CA ILE A 328 -0.23 32.90 14.67
C ILE A 328 -0.26 32.34 16.09
N MET A 329 -1.00 31.25 16.29
CA MET A 329 -1.13 30.57 17.58
C MET A 329 0.01 29.57 17.84
N ASN A 330 0.82 29.26 16.81
CA ASN A 330 1.96 28.35 16.86
C ASN A 330 1.57 26.95 17.38
N HIS A 331 0.56 26.37 16.73
CA HIS A 331 0.07 25.02 16.96
C HIS A 331 -0.38 24.39 15.63
N CYS A 332 -0.44 23.07 15.55
CA CYS A 332 -0.63 22.33 14.29
C CYS A 332 -2.11 22.14 13.88
N VAL A 333 -2.96 23.17 14.02
CA VAL A 333 -4.40 22.99 13.71
C VAL A 333 -4.69 22.88 12.20
N GLU A 334 -3.74 23.24 11.35
CA GLU A 334 -3.81 23.02 9.89
C GLU A 334 -3.97 21.55 9.52
N MET A 335 -3.54 20.63 10.39
CA MET A 335 -3.70 19.19 10.19
C MET A 335 -5.18 18.76 10.21
N PHE A 336 -6.09 19.59 10.76
CA PHE A 336 -7.53 19.32 10.81
C PHE A 336 -8.31 19.80 9.57
N LEU A 337 -7.62 20.26 8.51
CA LEU A 337 -8.25 20.76 7.27
C LEU A 337 -9.32 19.79 6.76
N ASN A 338 -8.96 18.51 6.71
CA ASN A 338 -9.76 17.44 6.16
C ASN A 338 -11.02 17.14 7.01
N GLU A 339 -10.89 17.25 8.32
CA GLU A 339 -11.95 17.07 9.32
C GLU A 339 -12.90 18.27 9.35
N CYS A 340 -12.37 19.48 9.17
CA CYS A 340 -13.14 20.72 9.09
C CYS A 340 -14.00 20.75 7.82
N ALA A 341 -13.41 20.45 6.66
CA ALA A 341 -14.12 20.38 5.39
C ALA A 341 -15.28 19.36 5.43
N ARG A 342 -15.10 18.25 6.17
CA ARG A 342 -16.14 17.21 6.36
C ARG A 342 -17.05 17.43 7.56
N ARG A 343 -16.91 18.53 8.30
CA ARG A 343 -17.73 18.83 9.49
C ARG A 343 -17.64 17.78 10.59
N LYS A 344 -16.55 16.99 10.63
CA LYS A 344 -16.26 16.08 11.74
C LYS A 344 -15.81 16.88 12.98
N THR A 345 -15.12 17.99 12.73
CA THR A 345 -14.72 18.97 13.73
C THR A 345 -14.94 20.38 13.18
N THR A 346 -14.94 21.37 14.07
CA THR A 346 -14.99 22.79 13.73
C THR A 346 -13.97 23.53 14.57
N ILE A 347 -13.23 24.43 13.94
CA ILE A 347 -12.20 25.23 14.61
C ILE A 347 -12.70 26.65 14.72
N TRP A 348 -12.56 27.23 15.91
CA TRP A 348 -13.03 28.57 16.24
C TRP A 348 -11.88 29.42 16.75
N SER A 349 -11.82 30.67 16.30
CA SER A 349 -10.81 31.64 16.74
C SER A 349 -11.44 32.65 17.68
N MET A 350 -11.04 32.63 18.95
CA MET A 350 -11.41 33.65 19.93
C MET A 350 -10.43 34.81 19.84
N LYS A 351 -10.96 36.02 19.65
CA LYS A 351 -10.20 37.26 19.51
C LYS A 351 -10.66 38.27 20.56
N VAL A 352 -9.73 39.11 20.99
CA VAL A 352 -10.00 40.25 21.85
C VAL A 352 -9.50 41.53 21.19
N LYS A 353 -10.30 42.58 21.27
CA LYS A 353 -9.98 43.93 20.81
C LYS A 353 -9.96 44.89 22.00
N ALA A 354 -8.77 45.42 22.30
CA ALA A 354 -8.56 46.48 23.28
C ALA A 354 -8.10 47.75 22.55
N GLY A 355 -9.00 48.72 22.39
CA GLY A 355 -8.77 49.90 21.57
C GLY A 355 -8.46 49.56 20.11
N ARG A 356 -7.27 49.93 19.62
CA ARG A 356 -6.81 49.61 18.24
C ARG A 356 -6.14 48.23 18.12
N ARG A 357 -5.78 47.57 19.22
CA ARG A 357 -5.06 46.28 19.20
C ARG A 357 -6.05 45.12 19.14
N ARG A 358 -5.85 44.21 18.18
CA ARG A 358 -6.56 42.93 18.08
C ARG A 358 -5.58 41.79 18.36
N ARG A 359 -5.96 40.85 19.21
CA ARG A 359 -5.16 39.67 19.54
C ARG A 359 -6.03 38.42 19.51
N ARG A 360 -5.48 37.31 19.00
CA ARG A 360 -6.07 35.98 19.19
C ARG A 360 -5.75 35.50 20.59
N GLN A 361 -6.69 34.81 21.23
CA GLN A 361 -6.59 34.35 22.60
C GLN A 361 -6.70 32.84 22.69
N LEU A 362 -7.67 32.24 21.97
CA LEU A 362 -7.84 30.80 21.90
C LEU A 362 -8.14 30.33 20.49
N THR A 363 -7.67 29.13 20.22
CA THR A 363 -8.20 28.26 19.18
C THR A 363 -9.00 27.16 19.87
N ILE A 364 -10.24 26.98 19.45
CA ILE A 364 -11.17 26.07 20.10
C ILE A 364 -11.62 25.03 19.09
N GLU A 365 -11.39 23.76 19.41
CA GLU A 365 -11.90 22.63 18.66
C GLU A 365 -13.24 22.19 19.23
N VAL A 366 -14.26 22.14 18.38
CA VAL A 366 -15.60 21.68 18.74
C VAL A 366 -16.03 20.55 17.84
N LEU A 367 -16.53 19.46 18.44
CA LEU A 367 -17.19 18.36 17.76
C LEU A 367 -18.68 18.72 17.59
N PRO A 368 -19.10 19.21 16.40
CA PRO A 368 -20.42 19.85 16.24
C PRO A 368 -21.57 18.88 16.48
N GLN A 369 -21.43 17.62 16.06
CA GLN A 369 -22.47 16.58 16.23
C GLN A 369 -22.74 16.24 17.70
N LYS A 370 -21.73 16.36 18.57
CA LYS A 370 -21.84 16.06 20.00
C LYS A 370 -22.12 17.31 20.83
N LYS A 371 -22.03 18.51 20.24
CA LYS A 371 -21.99 19.79 20.95
C LYS A 371 -20.96 19.79 22.08
N VAL A 372 -19.74 19.31 21.78
CA VAL A 372 -18.65 19.20 22.77
C VAL A 372 -17.46 20.06 22.33
N ILE A 373 -17.01 20.95 23.19
CA ILE A 373 -15.68 21.57 23.11
C ILE A 373 -14.68 20.48 23.49
N PHE A 374 -13.96 19.99 22.48
CA PHE A 374 -12.99 18.92 22.62
C PHE A 374 -11.70 19.44 23.23
N GLU A 375 -11.22 20.58 22.71
CA GLU A 375 -10.03 21.27 23.22
C GLU A 375 -10.14 22.79 23.05
N ALA A 376 -9.54 23.56 23.95
CA ALA A 376 -9.37 25.00 23.81
C ALA A 376 -7.96 25.42 24.26
N ARG A 377 -7.11 25.84 23.32
CA ARG A 377 -5.70 26.18 23.59
C ARG A 377 -5.35 27.60 23.20
N GLY A 378 -4.53 28.23 24.02
CA GLY A 378 -3.88 29.50 23.72
C GLY A 378 -2.61 29.32 22.88
N LYS A 379 -1.89 30.41 22.66
CA LYS A 379 -0.64 30.41 21.88
C LYS A 379 0.37 29.41 22.48
N ASN A 380 1.08 28.66 21.64
CA ASN A 380 2.00 27.60 22.04
C ASN A 380 1.34 26.51 22.93
N ASN A 381 0.10 26.13 22.63
CA ASN A 381 -0.68 25.15 23.41
C ASN A 381 -0.85 25.51 24.90
N SER A 382 -0.78 26.79 25.24
CA SER A 382 -0.94 27.27 26.62
C SER A 382 -2.38 27.08 27.12
N THR A 383 -2.54 26.92 28.44
CA THR A 383 -3.86 26.86 29.08
C THR A 383 -4.50 28.25 29.13
N PRO A 384 -5.83 28.35 28.90
CA PRO A 384 -6.55 29.63 28.97
C PRO A 384 -6.43 30.30 30.34
N ALA A 385 -6.21 31.61 30.35
CA ALA A 385 -6.30 32.41 31.56
C ALA A 385 -7.76 32.44 32.09
N PRO A 386 -7.99 32.70 33.40
CA PRO A 386 -9.33 32.67 33.99
C PRO A 386 -10.36 33.56 33.30
N THR A 387 -9.97 34.78 32.92
CA THR A 387 -10.84 35.74 32.20
C THR A 387 -11.26 35.21 30.83
N VAL A 388 -10.31 34.66 30.08
CA VAL A 388 -10.55 34.02 28.77
C VAL A 388 -11.51 32.83 28.92
N ARG A 389 -11.35 32.04 29.99
CA ARG A 389 -12.22 30.90 30.30
C ARG A 389 -13.64 31.33 30.63
N GLN A 390 -13.84 32.48 31.28
CA GLN A 390 -15.18 33.03 31.52
C GLN A 390 -15.89 33.38 30.21
N VAL A 391 -15.19 34.00 29.26
CA VAL A 391 -15.74 34.30 27.92
C VAL A 391 -16.09 33.00 27.18
N LEU A 392 -15.21 32.00 27.24
CA LEU A 392 -15.46 30.67 26.66
C LEU A 392 -16.71 30.01 27.25
N ASN A 393 -16.88 30.06 28.57
CA ASN A 393 -18.04 29.50 29.26
C ASN A 393 -19.36 30.20 28.86
N ARG A 394 -19.32 31.52 28.62
CA ARG A 394 -20.50 32.26 28.14
C ARG A 394 -20.94 31.82 26.76
N TRP A 395 -19.99 31.64 25.84
CA TRP A 395 -20.29 31.09 24.52
C TRP A 395 -20.77 29.64 24.59
N ALA A 396 -20.12 28.81 25.40
CA ALA A 396 -20.56 27.42 25.62
C ALA A 396 -22.00 27.37 26.14
N HIS A 397 -22.37 28.26 27.06
CA HIS A 397 -23.74 28.37 27.56
C HIS A 397 -24.74 28.82 26.47
N GLN A 398 -24.38 29.81 25.66
CA GLN A 398 -25.22 30.30 24.56
C GLN A 398 -25.58 29.19 23.57
N GLU A 399 -24.60 28.39 23.16
CA GLU A 399 -24.75 27.38 22.10
C GLU A 399 -25.11 25.98 22.63
N GLY A 400 -25.17 25.83 23.96
CA GLY A 400 -25.43 24.56 24.63
C GLY A 400 -24.29 23.55 24.48
N LEU A 401 -23.03 24.02 24.51
CA LEU A 401 -21.83 23.20 24.39
C LEU A 401 -21.39 22.68 25.77
N LYS A 402 -20.86 21.46 25.78
CA LYS A 402 -20.22 20.83 26.96
C LYS A 402 -18.72 20.75 26.78
N PHE A 403 -17.96 20.77 27.87
CA PHE A 403 -16.52 20.51 27.83
C PHE A 403 -16.27 19.00 27.87
N SER A 404 -15.27 18.52 27.12
CA SER A 404 -14.84 17.13 27.21
C SER A 404 -14.25 16.85 28.60
N GLU A 405 -14.37 15.61 29.09
CA GLU A 405 -13.74 15.20 30.36
C GLU A 405 -12.20 15.23 30.31
N GLN A 406 -11.63 15.45 29.12
CA GLN A 406 -10.20 15.56 28.86
C GLN A 406 -9.74 17.02 28.55
N ALA A 407 -10.66 18.00 28.60
CA ALA A 407 -10.45 19.39 28.13
C ALA A 407 -9.77 20.33 29.15
#